data_AF-A0A1X7TWE3-F1
#
_entry.id   AF-A0A1X7TWE3-F1
#
_cell.length_a   1.000
_cell.length_b   1.000
_cell.length_c   1.000
_cell.angle_alpha   90.00
_cell.angle_beta   90.00
_cell.angle_gamma   90.00
#
_symmetry.space_group_name_H-M   'P 1'
#
loop_
_entity.id
_entity.type
_entity.pdbx_description
1 polymer ?
#
loop_
_entity_poly.entity_id
_entity_poly.type
_entity_poly.pdbx_seq_one_letter_code
_entity_poly.pdbx_strand_id
1 'polypeptide(L)'
;MARLVFLAALAVLLPVAVFGAQCAQSEESMCVFTCNGTMFNLTDVFKYPVTIADDSRGYNYEWNPCEYQACKDEIEPGEDCAICQKADRYYNCGHIQQAVFLMQQYTPFMWKIQYLWGTDWRMTEFTFLVDKNRDIPTVTFTGEDPYLQYNFFVTGKCIGQPYCNYGVAAQMGVVNANMMTFAALFLLAISICLSSAEQCLPKTGNPCKFDCNGTEFDISHVFDYPYNIDNNFMWCPCKGCICEYSKGPKAAVCQSGSNAGQLQDPVFILERTDPYLFTIEYTSGLSYRISIFTFIVSEDYPKPNIVFAGGSNPILQYNFQVTGKCLGQPDCKTKGPNPFH
;
A
#
# COMPACT_ATOMS: atom_id res chain seq x y z
N MET A 1 -19.52 -53.73 -10.55
CA MET A 1 -18.07 -53.54 -10.27
C MET A 1 -17.73 -52.11 -10.62
N ALA A 2 -17.83 -51.23 -9.62
CA ALA A 2 -17.71 -49.79 -9.77
C ALA A 2 -16.23 -49.38 -9.75
N ARG A 3 -15.89 -48.47 -10.67
CA ARG A 3 -14.56 -47.96 -10.96
C ARG A 3 -14.06 -46.99 -9.88
N LEU A 4 -12.72 -46.92 -9.80
CA LEU A 4 -11.86 -45.92 -9.17
C LEU A 4 -12.55 -44.61 -8.75
N VAL A 5 -12.46 -44.27 -7.47
CA VAL A 5 -12.56 -42.90 -6.96
C VAL A 5 -11.51 -42.73 -5.85
N PHE A 6 -10.93 -41.53 -5.77
CA PHE A 6 -9.96 -41.02 -4.80
C PHE A 6 -8.49 -41.09 -5.21
N LEU A 7 -8.15 -40.19 -6.13
CA LEU A 7 -6.86 -39.49 -6.14
C LEU A 7 -7.13 -37.99 -6.30
N ALA A 8 -6.46 -37.20 -5.47
CA ALA A 8 -6.30 -35.74 -5.53
C ALA A 8 -7.53 -34.86 -5.20
N ALA A 9 -7.81 -34.68 -3.90
CA ALA A 9 -8.50 -33.50 -3.39
C ALA A 9 -7.83 -32.99 -2.10
N LEU A 10 -6.50 -32.95 -2.09
CA LEU A 10 -5.70 -32.38 -1.02
C LEU A 10 -4.64 -31.43 -1.59
N ALA A 11 -5.12 -30.45 -2.36
CA ALA A 11 -4.38 -29.25 -2.72
C ALA A 11 -5.45 -28.17 -2.98
N VAL A 12 -5.14 -26.92 -2.67
CA VAL A 12 -6.03 -25.74 -2.77
C VAL A 12 -6.91 -25.48 -1.54
N LEU A 13 -6.27 -25.43 -0.37
CA LEU A 13 -6.53 -24.35 0.57
C LEU A 13 -5.23 -23.54 0.67
N LEU A 14 -4.91 -22.82 -0.42
CA LEU A 14 -3.93 -21.74 -0.33
C LEU A 14 -4.69 -20.53 0.22
N PRO A 15 -4.31 -19.97 1.38
CA PRO A 15 -4.80 -18.65 1.77
C PRO A 15 -4.46 -17.70 0.63
N VAL A 16 -5.44 -16.96 0.11
CA VAL A 16 -5.18 -15.89 -0.85
C VAL A 16 -4.29 -14.90 -0.12
N ALA A 17 -3.00 -14.95 -0.46
CA ALA A 17 -1.97 -14.23 0.23
C ALA A 17 -2.27 -12.72 0.11
N VAL A 18 -2.19 -12.03 1.23
CA VAL A 18 -1.84 -10.60 1.22
C VAL A 18 -0.50 -10.54 0.47
N PHE A 19 -0.50 -10.10 -0.78
CA PHE A 19 0.72 -10.04 -1.58
C PHE A 19 1.57 -8.85 -1.15
N GLY A 20 2.13 -8.93 0.06
CA GLY A 20 3.43 -8.34 0.33
C GLY A 20 4.44 -9.11 -0.50
N ALA A 21 4.84 -8.59 -1.66
CA ALA A 21 5.92 -9.22 -2.42
C ALA A 21 7.23 -8.66 -1.90
N GLN A 22 8.09 -9.54 -1.36
CA GLN A 22 9.47 -9.17 -1.12
C GLN A 22 10.17 -8.95 -2.47
N CYS A 23 10.79 -7.79 -2.61
CA CYS A 23 11.47 -7.39 -3.83
C CYS A 23 12.95 -7.78 -3.77
N ALA A 24 13.56 -7.97 -4.93
CA ALA A 24 15.00 -8.23 -5.04
C ALA A 24 15.74 -6.91 -5.21
N GLN A 25 16.71 -6.63 -4.34
CA GLN A 25 17.65 -5.54 -4.55
C GLN A 25 18.59 -5.88 -5.72
N SER A 26 18.98 -4.88 -6.50
CA SER A 26 19.95 -5.03 -7.58
C SER A 26 21.35 -5.31 -7.03
N GLU A 27 22.09 -6.19 -7.68
CA GLU A 27 23.51 -6.45 -7.35
C GLU A 27 24.42 -5.26 -7.72
N GLU A 28 23.99 -4.42 -8.67
CA GLU A 28 24.78 -3.28 -9.15
C GLU A 28 24.51 -1.98 -8.38
N SER A 29 23.39 -1.90 -7.65
CA SER A 29 23.00 -0.69 -6.92
C SER A 29 22.09 -0.99 -5.75
N MET A 30 22.44 -0.49 -4.57
CA MET A 30 21.62 -0.64 -3.35
C MET A 30 20.30 0.14 -3.43
N CYS A 31 20.23 1.13 -4.31
CA CYS A 31 19.08 2.01 -4.50
C CYS A 31 18.09 1.55 -5.56
N VAL A 32 18.40 0.44 -6.24
CA VAL A 32 17.56 -0.14 -7.28
C VAL A 32 17.04 -1.48 -6.77
N PHE A 33 15.74 -1.69 -6.88
CA PHE A 33 15.11 -2.95 -6.52
C PHE A 33 14.00 -3.29 -7.50
N THR A 34 13.71 -4.58 -7.64
CA THR A 34 12.71 -5.10 -8.58
C THR A 34 11.66 -5.90 -7.84
N CYS A 35 10.40 -5.51 -8.00
CA CYS A 35 9.24 -6.20 -7.46
C CYS A 35 8.43 -6.80 -8.62
N ASN A 36 8.38 -8.13 -8.72
CA ASN A 36 7.60 -8.83 -9.76
C ASN A 36 7.89 -8.30 -11.19
N GLY A 37 9.18 -8.13 -11.52
CA GLY A 37 9.63 -7.60 -12.82
C GLY A 37 9.55 -6.08 -12.99
N THR A 38 8.95 -5.36 -12.03
CA THR A 38 8.89 -3.89 -12.05
C THR A 38 10.07 -3.29 -11.29
N MET A 39 10.85 -2.44 -11.96
CA MET A 39 12.01 -1.78 -11.38
C MET A 39 11.61 -0.48 -10.65
N PHE A 40 12.17 -0.30 -9.46
CA PHE A 40 12.12 0.92 -8.68
C PHE A 40 13.53 1.45 -8.51
N ASN A 41 13.71 2.75 -8.67
CA ASN A 41 15.02 3.40 -8.62
C ASN A 41 14.96 4.65 -7.76
N LEU A 42 15.64 4.60 -6.61
CA LEU A 42 15.69 5.69 -5.65
C LEU A 42 16.84 6.67 -5.88
N THR A 43 17.76 6.37 -6.81
CA THR A 43 19.04 7.09 -7.00
C THR A 43 18.87 8.61 -7.10
N ASP A 44 17.89 9.06 -7.89
CA ASP A 44 17.69 10.48 -8.19
C ASP A 44 16.45 11.08 -7.52
N VAL A 45 15.81 10.36 -6.59
CA VAL A 45 14.62 10.85 -5.88
C VAL A 45 14.97 12.03 -4.96
N PHE A 46 16.11 11.93 -4.29
CA PHE A 46 16.64 12.95 -3.40
C PHE A 46 18.13 13.15 -3.65
N LYS A 47 18.66 14.28 -3.16
CA LYS A 47 20.09 14.41 -2.92
C LYS A 47 20.42 13.77 -1.57
N TYR A 48 20.98 12.57 -1.60
CA TYR A 48 21.35 11.83 -0.37
C TYR A 48 22.69 12.32 0.22
N PRO A 49 22.92 12.14 1.54
CA PRO A 49 21.94 11.72 2.54
C PRO A 49 20.85 12.78 2.77
N VAL A 50 19.63 12.33 3.07
CA VAL A 50 18.51 13.22 3.41
C VAL A 50 18.51 13.45 4.91
N THR A 51 18.48 14.71 5.33
CA THR A 51 18.25 15.09 6.74
C THR A 51 16.75 15.26 6.99
N ILE A 52 16.23 14.57 8.00
CA ILE A 52 14.81 14.56 8.37
C ILE A 52 14.71 15.01 9.82
N ALA A 53 13.96 16.08 10.08
CA ALA A 53 13.75 16.59 11.44
C ALA A 53 12.51 15.94 12.07
N ASP A 54 12.63 15.55 13.35
CA ASP A 54 11.51 15.34 14.26
C ASP A 54 11.39 16.57 15.17
N ASP A 55 10.61 17.55 14.73
CA ASP A 55 10.39 18.81 15.44
C ASP A 55 9.77 18.61 16.83
N SER A 56 9.09 17.49 17.07
CA SER A 56 8.41 17.23 18.33
C SER A 56 9.37 16.85 19.46
N ARG A 57 10.49 16.19 19.12
CA ARG A 57 11.50 15.73 20.08
C ARG A 57 12.87 16.40 19.90
N GLY A 58 13.04 17.17 18.83
CA GLY A 58 14.29 17.82 18.47
C GLY A 58 15.36 16.85 17.96
N TYR A 59 14.95 15.67 17.49
CA TYR A 59 15.87 14.69 16.89
C TYR A 59 16.01 14.93 15.39
N ASN A 60 17.15 14.55 14.83
CA ASN A 60 17.37 14.55 13.38
C ASN A 60 17.72 13.15 12.92
N TYR A 61 17.35 12.80 11.71
CA TYR A 61 17.72 11.54 11.06
C TYR A 61 18.49 11.85 9.77
N GLU A 62 19.57 11.12 9.52
CA GLU A 62 20.32 11.15 8.27
C GLU A 62 20.07 9.81 7.55
N TRP A 63 19.34 9.82 6.43
CA TRP A 63 18.98 8.62 5.66
C TRP A 63 19.65 8.58 4.29
N ASN A 64 20.28 7.44 3.98
CA ASN A 64 20.85 7.14 2.67
C ASN A 64 20.52 5.69 2.26
N PRO A 65 19.64 5.47 1.28
CA PRO A 65 19.32 4.15 0.75
C PRO A 65 20.32 3.65 -0.30
N CYS A 66 21.22 4.51 -0.81
CA CYS A 66 22.03 4.22 -1.99
C CYS A 66 23.47 3.83 -1.66
N GLU A 67 23.99 4.33 -0.54
CA GLU A 67 25.39 4.17 -0.17
C GLU A 67 25.54 3.91 1.32
N TYR A 68 26.59 3.19 1.65
CA TYR A 68 27.05 2.99 3.02
C TYR A 68 27.37 4.33 3.68
N GLN A 69 26.88 4.52 4.90
CA GLN A 69 27.28 5.64 5.75
C GLN A 69 27.58 5.14 7.15
N ALA A 70 28.54 5.81 7.80
CA ALA A 70 28.80 5.63 9.22
C ALA A 70 27.99 6.64 10.02
N CYS A 71 27.34 6.19 11.10
CA CYS A 71 26.75 7.09 12.07
C CYS A 71 27.89 7.78 12.85
N LYS A 72 28.06 9.08 12.61
CA LYS A 72 29.15 9.89 13.18
C LYS A 72 29.18 9.74 14.71
N ASP A 73 30.34 9.58 15.33
CA ASP A 73 30.48 9.57 16.79
C ASP A 73 29.63 8.50 17.52
N GLU A 74 29.25 7.41 16.85
CA GLU A 74 28.67 6.25 17.52
C GLU A 74 29.73 5.53 18.39
N ILE A 75 29.31 4.96 19.53
CA ILE A 75 30.22 4.26 20.45
C ILE A 75 30.88 3.05 19.77
N GLU A 76 30.15 2.38 18.88
CA GLU A 76 30.64 1.32 18.02
C GLU A 76 30.26 1.70 16.58
N PRO A 77 31.14 2.40 15.84
CA PRO A 77 30.80 2.87 14.50
C PRO A 77 30.58 1.66 13.58
N GLY A 78 29.33 1.47 13.15
CA GLY A 78 29.00 0.58 12.03
C GLY A 78 29.23 1.32 10.70
N GLU A 79 29.99 0.72 9.78
CA GLU A 79 30.24 1.31 8.45
C GLU A 79 29.06 1.11 7.47
N ASP A 80 28.00 0.40 7.88
CA ASP A 80 26.94 -0.07 7.00
C ASP A 80 25.53 0.39 7.42
N CYS A 81 25.43 1.60 7.94
CA CYS A 81 24.14 2.18 8.35
C CYS A 81 23.39 2.72 7.11
N ALA A 82 22.09 2.48 7.02
CA ALA A 82 21.20 3.17 6.07
C ALA A 82 20.63 4.44 6.66
N ILE A 83 20.45 4.47 7.99
CA ILE A 83 19.84 5.59 8.70
C ILE A 83 20.47 5.77 10.08
N CYS A 84 20.78 7.03 10.38
CA CYS A 84 21.35 7.44 11.65
C CYS A 84 20.41 8.43 12.34
N GLN A 85 20.07 8.19 13.61
CA GLN A 85 19.37 9.17 14.44
C GLN A 85 20.39 9.96 15.25
N LYS A 86 20.31 11.29 15.20
CA LYS A 86 20.98 12.22 16.10
C LYS A 86 20.03 12.64 17.22
N ALA A 87 20.21 12.02 18.39
CA ALA A 87 19.59 12.41 19.66
C ALA A 87 20.64 13.08 20.55
N ASP A 88 20.90 12.57 21.75
CA ASP A 88 22.05 12.97 22.58
C ASP A 88 23.39 12.56 21.93
N ARG A 89 23.42 11.37 21.32
CA ARG A 89 24.48 10.88 20.44
C ARG A 89 23.89 10.36 19.13
N TYR A 90 24.74 9.85 18.25
CA TYR A 90 24.25 9.16 17.06
C TYR A 90 23.96 7.69 17.38
N TYR A 91 22.88 7.19 16.81
CA TYR A 91 22.46 5.79 16.86
C TYR A 91 22.23 5.27 15.44
N ASN A 92 22.77 4.11 15.12
CA ASN A 92 22.36 3.35 13.95
C ASN A 92 20.91 2.87 14.13
N CYS A 93 20.05 3.26 13.20
CA CYS A 93 18.62 2.93 13.22
C CYS A 93 18.23 1.89 12.15
N GLY A 94 19.21 1.25 11.53
CA GLY A 94 19.04 0.13 10.63
C GLY A 94 20.16 0.03 9.58
N HIS A 95 20.57 -1.21 9.30
CA HIS A 95 21.64 -1.52 8.35
C HIS A 95 21.16 -1.56 6.91
N ILE A 96 21.99 -1.07 5.99
CA ILE A 96 21.67 -1.01 4.55
C ILE A 96 21.75 -2.38 3.88
N GLN A 97 22.64 -3.28 4.33
CA GLN A 97 22.78 -4.63 3.76
C GLN A 97 21.61 -5.56 4.08
N GLN A 98 20.84 -5.21 5.12
CA GLN A 98 19.72 -6.00 5.62
C GLN A 98 18.39 -5.33 5.27
N ALA A 99 18.41 -4.44 4.27
CA ALA A 99 17.21 -3.77 3.78
C ALA A 99 16.22 -4.80 3.20
N VAL A 100 14.99 -4.75 3.70
CA VAL A 100 13.87 -5.53 3.18
C VAL A 100 12.98 -4.60 2.38
N PHE A 101 12.90 -4.86 1.07
CA PHE A 101 12.03 -4.13 0.15
C PHE A 101 10.72 -4.89 -0.01
N LEU A 102 9.60 -4.21 0.25
CA LEU A 102 8.28 -4.83 0.25
C LEU A 102 7.35 -4.04 -0.66
N MET A 103 6.82 -4.67 -1.70
CA MET A 103 5.72 -4.12 -2.47
C MET A 103 4.41 -4.36 -1.74
N GLN A 104 3.62 -3.31 -1.53
CA GLN A 104 2.29 -3.43 -0.94
C GLN A 104 1.19 -3.34 -2.00
N GLN A 105 1.33 -2.41 -2.96
CA GLN A 105 0.36 -2.23 -4.04
C GLN A 105 0.99 -1.55 -5.27
N TYR A 106 0.48 -1.84 -6.47
CA TYR A 106 1.01 -1.30 -7.72
C TYR A 106 0.25 -0.06 -8.23
N THR A 107 -1.01 0.14 -7.81
CA THR A 107 -1.85 1.24 -8.32
C THR A 107 -2.74 1.84 -7.23
N PRO A 108 -2.49 3.06 -6.73
CA PRO A 108 -1.26 3.82 -6.90
C PRO A 108 -0.12 3.09 -6.20
N PHE A 109 1.11 3.15 -6.73
CA PHE A 109 2.23 2.45 -6.11
C PHE A 109 2.38 2.79 -4.62
N MET A 110 2.48 1.74 -3.80
CA MET A 110 2.83 1.79 -2.39
C MET A 110 3.80 0.66 -2.08
N TRP A 111 4.93 1.02 -1.51
CA TRP A 111 5.96 0.07 -1.14
C TRP A 111 6.67 0.54 0.12
N LYS A 112 7.43 -0.37 0.73
CA LYS A 112 8.16 -0.14 1.96
C LYS A 112 9.61 -0.56 1.83
N ILE A 113 10.46 0.11 2.60
CA ILE A 113 11.81 -0.33 2.89
C ILE A 113 11.93 -0.43 4.40
N GLN A 114 12.35 -1.60 4.88
CA GLN A 114 12.66 -1.82 6.28
C GLN A 114 14.17 -2.00 6.43
N TYR A 115 14.78 -1.19 7.30
CA TYR A 115 16.17 -1.34 7.72
C TYR A 115 16.19 -1.92 9.12
N LEU A 116 16.92 -3.02 9.30
CA LEU A 116 16.85 -3.84 10.51
C LEU A 116 18.17 -3.76 11.29
N TRP A 117 18.14 -4.27 12.52
CA TRP A 117 19.32 -4.57 13.35
C TRP A 117 20.20 -3.39 13.77
N GLY A 118 19.65 -2.18 13.84
CA GLY A 118 20.36 -1.03 14.40
C GLY A 118 20.67 -1.19 15.90
N THR A 119 21.38 -0.20 16.46
CA THR A 119 21.82 -0.14 17.86
C THR A 119 20.67 -0.41 18.81
N ASP A 120 20.88 -1.25 19.83
CA ASP A 120 19.83 -1.69 20.76
C ASP A 120 18.56 -2.21 20.08
N TRP A 121 18.71 -2.93 18.95
CA TRP A 121 17.61 -3.54 18.19
C TRP A 121 16.69 -2.53 17.49
N ARG A 122 17.19 -1.32 17.22
CA ARG A 122 16.47 -0.33 16.44
C ARG A 122 16.20 -0.81 15.02
N MET A 123 15.06 -0.44 14.48
CA MET A 123 14.72 -0.63 13.08
C MET A 123 13.99 0.59 12.54
N THR A 124 14.01 0.74 11.22
CA THR A 124 13.35 1.85 10.55
C THR A 124 12.51 1.35 9.39
N GLU A 125 11.29 1.87 9.26
CA GLU A 125 10.41 1.66 8.12
C GLU A 125 10.16 2.96 7.36
N PHE A 126 10.47 2.95 6.06
CA PHE A 126 10.04 3.98 5.11
C PHE A 126 8.88 3.44 4.29
N THR A 127 7.75 4.13 4.31
CA THR A 127 6.60 3.83 3.45
C THR A 127 6.49 4.88 2.35
N PHE A 128 6.47 4.43 1.10
CA PHE A 128 6.43 5.28 -0.08
C PHE A 128 4.99 5.33 -0.62
N LEU A 129 4.49 6.55 -0.80
CA LEU A 129 3.11 6.82 -1.21
C LEU A 129 3.12 7.80 -2.39
N VAL A 130 2.72 7.33 -3.57
CA VAL A 130 2.65 8.21 -4.76
C VAL A 130 1.53 9.23 -4.58
N ASP A 131 1.91 10.52 -4.57
CA ASP A 131 1.00 11.66 -4.48
C ASP A 131 1.12 12.50 -5.77
N LYS A 132 0.13 12.39 -6.66
CA LYS A 132 0.13 13.06 -7.97
C LYS A 132 0.13 14.59 -7.87
N ASN A 133 -0.25 15.15 -6.73
CA ASN A 133 -0.35 16.59 -6.50
C ASN A 133 0.93 17.19 -5.90
N ARG A 134 1.92 16.35 -5.58
CA ARG A 134 3.14 16.78 -4.91
C ARG A 134 4.35 16.61 -5.82
N ASP A 135 4.70 17.66 -6.55
CA ASP A 135 5.81 17.60 -7.50
C ASP A 135 7.18 17.39 -6.83
N ILE A 136 7.37 17.89 -5.61
CA ILE A 136 8.62 17.76 -4.86
C ILE A 136 8.50 16.59 -3.86
N PRO A 137 9.32 15.53 -3.99
CA PRO A 137 9.40 14.47 -2.98
C PRO A 137 9.69 15.02 -1.59
N THR A 138 9.02 14.48 -0.59
CA THR A 138 9.20 14.86 0.81
C THR A 138 9.28 13.61 1.67
N VAL A 139 10.13 13.68 2.69
CA VAL A 139 10.23 12.65 3.72
C VAL A 139 9.74 13.24 5.03
N THR A 140 8.89 12.51 5.75
CA THR A 140 8.30 12.97 7.00
C THR A 140 8.39 11.87 8.05
N PHE A 141 8.90 12.21 9.23
CA PHE A 141 8.84 11.32 10.39
C PHE A 141 7.39 11.20 10.87
N THR A 142 6.89 9.98 11.02
CA THR A 142 5.48 9.73 11.36
C THR A 142 5.29 9.27 12.79
N GLY A 143 6.31 8.64 13.37
CA GLY A 143 6.32 8.24 14.76
C GLY A 143 7.23 7.06 15.05
N GLU A 144 7.20 6.66 16.32
CA GLU A 144 7.99 5.58 16.87
C GLU A 144 7.05 4.54 17.48
N ASP A 145 7.20 3.27 17.09
CA ASP A 145 6.32 2.14 17.45
C ASP A 145 7.15 1.03 18.14
N PRO A 146 6.59 0.37 19.17
CA PRO A 146 7.05 0.58 20.55
C PRO A 146 8.58 0.72 20.69
N TYR A 147 9.01 1.96 20.95
CA TYR A 147 10.35 2.47 21.30
C TYR A 147 11.55 2.18 20.38
N LEU A 148 11.45 1.25 19.43
CA LEU A 148 12.61 0.82 18.64
C LEU A 148 12.34 0.81 17.13
N GLN A 149 11.09 0.98 16.68
CA GLN A 149 10.77 1.13 15.27
C GLN A 149 10.47 2.58 14.92
N TYR A 150 11.29 3.20 14.06
CA TYR A 150 11.08 4.54 13.54
C TYR A 150 10.36 4.48 12.20
N ASN A 151 9.30 5.27 12.03
CA ASN A 151 8.45 5.21 10.85
C ASN A 151 8.52 6.54 10.09
N PHE A 152 8.61 6.44 8.77
CA PHE A 152 8.70 7.58 7.86
C PHE A 152 7.76 7.40 6.67
N PHE A 153 7.20 8.50 6.19
CA PHE A 153 6.56 8.55 4.87
C PHE A 153 7.44 9.26 3.86
N VAL A 154 7.57 8.66 2.68
CA VAL A 154 8.09 9.29 1.47
C VAL A 154 6.91 9.55 0.55
N THR A 155 6.63 10.81 0.29
CA THR A 155 5.48 11.21 -0.54
C THR A 155 5.94 12.11 -1.67
N GLY A 156 5.36 11.92 -2.84
CA GLY A 156 5.65 12.73 -4.02
C GLY A 156 5.14 12.08 -5.28
N LYS A 157 5.14 12.86 -6.35
CA LYS A 157 4.70 12.43 -7.68
C LYS A 157 5.71 11.48 -8.30
N CYS A 158 7.01 11.72 -8.10
CA CYS A 158 8.10 10.86 -8.55
C CYS A 158 9.00 10.50 -7.38
N ILE A 159 8.79 9.31 -6.81
CA ILE A 159 9.51 8.83 -5.63
C ILE A 159 10.21 7.49 -5.89
N GLY A 160 10.49 7.18 -7.16
CA GLY A 160 11.28 6.04 -7.59
C GLY A 160 10.49 4.90 -8.22
N GLN A 161 9.18 5.03 -8.36
CA GLN A 161 8.34 4.10 -9.13
C GLN A 161 8.61 4.19 -10.65
N PRO A 162 8.29 3.14 -11.44
CA PRO A 162 8.45 3.17 -12.89
C PRO A 162 7.57 4.25 -13.55
N TYR A 163 7.94 4.64 -14.78
CA TYR A 163 7.21 5.60 -15.60
C TYR A 163 7.08 7.01 -15.01
N CYS A 164 7.92 7.36 -14.04
CA CYS A 164 8.07 8.74 -13.62
C CYS A 164 9.11 9.45 -14.48
N ASN A 165 8.62 10.27 -15.42
CA ASN A 165 9.49 11.21 -16.10
C ASN A 165 9.78 12.35 -15.14
N TYR A 166 10.96 12.32 -14.48
CA TYR A 166 11.56 13.54 -13.96
C TYR A 166 11.62 14.52 -15.12
N GLY A 167 10.93 15.65 -15.00
CA GLY A 167 10.89 16.67 -16.04
C GLY A 167 12.27 17.28 -16.24
N VAL A 168 13.17 16.57 -16.94
CA VAL A 168 14.38 17.10 -17.53
C VAL A 168 14.10 17.20 -19.02
N ALA A 169 14.05 18.43 -19.52
CA ALA A 169 13.88 18.68 -20.94
C ALA A 169 15.01 18.04 -21.76
N ALA A 170 14.62 17.34 -22.83
CA ALA A 170 15.37 17.03 -24.04
C ALA A 170 16.70 16.24 -23.92
N GLN A 171 16.69 15.00 -24.42
CA GLN A 171 17.51 14.60 -25.58
C GLN A 171 16.99 13.28 -26.18
N MET A 172 16.33 13.38 -27.34
CA MET A 172 16.07 12.25 -28.21
C MET A 172 17.40 11.82 -28.84
N GLY A 173 17.99 10.75 -28.33
CA GLY A 173 19.03 9.98 -29.00
C GLY A 173 18.40 8.89 -29.86
N VAL A 174 18.63 8.95 -31.16
CA VAL A 174 18.20 7.97 -32.17
C VAL A 174 18.79 6.59 -31.83
N VAL A 175 17.94 5.57 -31.66
CA VAL A 175 18.40 4.18 -31.47
C VAL A 175 18.08 3.37 -32.74
N ASN A 176 19.13 2.71 -33.25
CA ASN A 176 19.20 1.96 -34.50
C ASN A 176 18.16 0.83 -34.65
N ALA A 177 17.67 0.68 -35.88
CA ALA A 177 16.51 -0.12 -36.31
C ALA A 177 16.68 -1.65 -36.37
N ASN A 178 17.57 -2.27 -35.58
CA ASN A 178 17.81 -3.72 -35.64
C ASN A 178 17.28 -4.53 -34.43
N MET A 179 16.49 -3.91 -33.56
CA MET A 179 15.93 -4.54 -32.35
C MET A 179 14.40 -4.72 -32.40
N MET A 180 13.78 -4.77 -33.59
CA MET A 180 12.31 -4.86 -33.72
C MET A 180 11.76 -6.30 -33.69
N THR A 181 12.55 -7.32 -34.01
CA THR A 181 12.00 -8.67 -34.22
C THR A 181 11.88 -9.50 -32.94
N PHE A 182 12.75 -9.27 -31.94
CA PHE A 182 12.65 -9.93 -30.62
C PHE A 182 11.69 -9.20 -29.66
N ALA A 183 11.54 -7.87 -29.81
CA ALA A 183 10.60 -7.09 -29.00
C ALA A 183 9.14 -7.44 -29.28
N ALA A 184 8.78 -7.75 -30.54
CA ALA A 184 7.40 -8.08 -30.90
C ALA A 184 6.89 -9.40 -30.28
N LEU A 185 7.77 -10.41 -30.15
CA LEU A 185 7.44 -11.70 -29.52
C LEU A 185 7.41 -11.61 -27.99
N PHE A 186 8.23 -10.75 -27.38
CA PHE A 186 8.21 -10.50 -25.94
C PHE A 186 7.01 -9.62 -25.54
N LEU A 187 6.63 -8.65 -26.38
CA LEU A 187 5.41 -7.83 -26.22
C LEU A 187 4.13 -8.67 -26.37
N LEU A 188 4.12 -9.70 -27.23
CA LEU A 188 2.97 -10.60 -27.36
C LEU A 188 2.80 -11.53 -26.15
N ALA A 189 3.90 -11.92 -25.49
CA ALA A 189 3.87 -12.77 -24.29
C ALA A 189 3.53 -11.99 -23.01
N ILE A 190 3.92 -10.71 -22.90
CA ILE A 190 3.57 -9.83 -21.78
C ILE A 190 2.08 -9.42 -21.83
N SER A 191 1.48 -9.35 -23.02
CA SER A 191 0.04 -9.06 -23.19
C SER A 191 -0.91 -10.12 -22.63
N ILE A 192 -0.43 -11.30 -22.21
CA ILE A 192 -1.31 -12.40 -21.76
C ILE A 192 -1.39 -12.50 -20.22
N CYS A 193 -0.58 -11.74 -19.45
CA CYS A 193 -0.58 -11.82 -17.98
C CYS A 193 -0.59 -10.48 -17.22
N LEU A 194 -0.84 -9.33 -17.87
CA LEU A 194 -1.02 -8.07 -17.17
C LEU A 194 -2.49 -7.90 -16.78
N SER A 195 -2.91 -8.49 -15.66
CA SER A 195 -4.01 -7.91 -14.88
C SER A 195 -3.47 -6.64 -14.23
N SER A 196 -3.40 -5.55 -14.98
CA SER A 196 -3.05 -4.24 -14.44
C SER A 196 -4.18 -3.79 -13.53
N ALA A 197 -3.92 -3.69 -12.23
CA ALA A 197 -4.86 -3.08 -11.30
C ALA A 197 -5.17 -1.65 -11.77
N GLU A 198 -6.45 -1.37 -12.00
CA GLU A 198 -6.92 -0.10 -12.56
C GLU A 198 -7.45 0.81 -11.45
N GLN A 199 -7.01 2.06 -11.43
CA GLN A 199 -7.54 3.06 -10.50
C GLN A 199 -8.89 3.56 -11.00
N CYS A 200 -9.93 3.40 -10.20
CA CYS A 200 -11.28 3.83 -10.54
C CYS A 200 -11.53 5.27 -10.07
N LEU A 201 -12.47 5.94 -10.73
CA LEU A 201 -12.85 7.31 -10.39
C LEU A 201 -14.13 7.32 -9.54
N PRO A 202 -14.13 7.99 -8.37
CA PRO A 202 -15.37 8.17 -7.60
C PRO A 202 -16.39 8.95 -8.44
N LYS A 203 -17.67 8.57 -8.33
CA LYS A 203 -18.75 9.35 -8.94
C LYS A 203 -19.01 10.61 -8.14
N THR A 204 -19.06 11.74 -8.85
CA THR A 204 -19.39 13.04 -8.27
C THR A 204 -20.71 12.97 -7.48
N GLY A 205 -20.65 13.32 -6.20
CA GLY A 205 -21.82 13.38 -5.32
C GLY A 205 -22.26 12.04 -4.71
N ASN A 206 -21.59 10.92 -5.01
CA ASN A 206 -21.87 9.64 -4.33
C ASN A 206 -20.57 8.87 -3.99
N PRO A 207 -20.10 8.95 -2.73
CA PRO A 207 -18.89 8.26 -2.26
C PRO A 207 -18.94 6.72 -2.34
N CYS A 208 -20.12 6.13 -2.52
CA CYS A 208 -20.30 4.68 -2.65
C CYS A 208 -20.34 4.18 -4.09
N LYS A 209 -20.25 5.08 -5.07
CA LYS A 209 -20.22 4.74 -6.48
C LYS A 209 -18.87 5.12 -7.07
N PHE A 210 -18.34 4.24 -7.89
CA PHE A 210 -17.10 4.47 -8.61
C PHE A 210 -17.16 3.82 -9.98
N ASP A 211 -16.43 4.40 -10.92
CA ASP A 211 -16.37 3.96 -12.31
C ASP A 211 -14.95 3.47 -12.61
N CYS A 212 -14.84 2.21 -13.01
CA CYS A 212 -13.61 1.61 -13.49
C CYS A 212 -13.78 1.37 -15.00
N ASN A 213 -13.22 2.23 -15.84
CA ASN A 213 -13.22 2.07 -17.29
C ASN A 213 -14.62 1.95 -17.94
N GLY A 214 -15.57 2.76 -17.51
CA GLY A 214 -16.96 2.72 -17.96
C GLY A 214 -17.81 1.64 -17.27
N THR A 215 -17.23 0.91 -16.33
CA THR A 215 -17.94 -0.07 -15.49
C THR A 215 -18.28 0.57 -14.15
N GLU A 216 -19.57 0.80 -13.88
CA GLU A 216 -20.03 1.38 -12.61
C GLU A 216 -20.15 0.29 -11.54
N PHE A 217 -19.49 0.53 -10.40
CA PHE A 217 -19.65 -0.22 -9.17
C PHE A 217 -20.45 0.63 -8.17
N ASP A 218 -21.35 -0.02 -7.43
CA ASP A 218 -22.22 0.62 -6.45
C ASP A 218 -22.31 -0.21 -5.17
N ILE A 219 -21.55 0.19 -4.15
CA ILE A 219 -21.56 -0.50 -2.86
C ILE A 219 -22.67 0.00 -1.92
N SER A 220 -23.53 0.93 -2.35
CA SER A 220 -24.56 1.59 -1.51
C SER A 220 -25.60 0.63 -0.92
N HIS A 221 -25.70 -0.58 -1.47
CA HIS A 221 -26.70 -1.58 -1.12
C HIS A 221 -26.12 -2.92 -0.66
N VAL A 222 -24.79 -3.01 -0.53
CA VAL A 222 -24.12 -4.24 -0.11
C VAL A 222 -24.41 -4.54 1.35
N PHE A 223 -24.38 -3.50 2.20
CA PHE A 223 -24.75 -3.55 3.61
C PHE A 223 -25.71 -2.41 3.96
N ASP A 224 -26.39 -2.53 5.10
CA ASP A 224 -27.11 -1.43 5.72
C ASP A 224 -26.11 -0.56 6.49
N TYR A 225 -25.69 0.56 5.90
CA TYR A 225 -24.74 1.48 6.54
C TYR A 225 -25.45 2.47 7.49
N PRO A 226 -24.83 2.85 8.62
CA PRO A 226 -23.51 2.43 9.13
C PRO A 226 -23.49 0.94 9.49
N TYR A 227 -22.42 0.24 9.11
CA TYR A 227 -22.27 -1.19 9.38
C TYR A 227 -21.26 -1.43 10.51
N ASN A 228 -21.66 -2.15 11.55
CA ASN A 228 -20.76 -2.57 12.63
C ASN A 228 -20.11 -3.89 12.24
N ILE A 229 -18.79 -3.86 12.02
CA ILE A 229 -18.01 -5.05 11.65
C ILE A 229 -17.82 -5.94 12.89
N ASP A 230 -17.51 -5.31 14.02
CA ASP A 230 -17.41 -5.91 15.33
C ASP A 230 -17.63 -4.83 16.42
N ASN A 231 -17.26 -5.11 17.67
CA ASN A 231 -17.34 -4.14 18.77
C ASN A 231 -16.34 -2.97 18.65
N ASN A 232 -15.38 -3.07 17.74
CA ASN A 232 -14.30 -2.11 17.57
C ASN A 232 -14.47 -1.27 16.31
N PHE A 233 -15.03 -1.80 15.23
CA PHE A 233 -15.05 -1.13 13.93
C PHE A 233 -16.46 -0.87 13.41
N MET A 234 -16.67 0.38 12.97
CA MET A 234 -17.88 0.81 12.26
C MET A 234 -17.48 1.40 10.91
N TRP A 235 -18.17 1.00 9.84
CA TRP A 235 -17.89 1.39 8.46
C TRP A 235 -19.08 2.10 7.80
N CYS A 236 -18.80 3.27 7.21
CA CYS A 236 -19.78 4.25 6.72
C CYS A 236 -19.38 4.84 5.35
N PRO A 237 -19.24 4.01 4.31
CA PRO A 237 -18.60 4.38 3.04
C PRO A 237 -19.36 5.42 2.22
N CYS A 238 -20.67 5.62 2.43
CA CYS A 238 -21.48 6.47 1.53
C CYS A 238 -21.72 7.87 2.08
N LYS A 239 -21.97 7.97 3.38
CA LYS A 239 -22.37 9.22 4.04
C LYS A 239 -21.36 9.69 5.08
N GLY A 240 -20.42 8.81 5.45
CA GLY A 240 -19.51 8.94 6.58
C GLY A 240 -20.22 8.89 7.93
N CYS A 241 -19.45 8.56 8.96
CA CYS A 241 -19.85 8.61 10.36
C CYS A 241 -19.11 9.72 11.11
N ILE A 242 -19.68 10.11 12.24
CA ILE A 242 -19.01 10.92 13.24
C ILE A 242 -18.46 9.93 14.27
N CYS A 243 -17.13 9.84 14.38
CA CYS A 243 -16.50 9.08 15.46
C CYS A 243 -16.49 9.95 16.74
N GLU A 244 -16.73 9.36 17.90
CA GLU A 244 -16.86 10.07 19.20
C GLU A 244 -15.75 11.10 19.46
N TYR A 245 -14.51 10.75 19.12
CA TYR A 245 -13.33 11.57 19.41
C TYR A 245 -12.93 12.53 18.26
N SER A 246 -13.66 12.51 17.14
CA SER A 246 -13.35 13.37 15.98
C SER A 246 -14.37 14.51 15.82
N LYS A 247 -13.98 15.72 16.22
CA LYS A 247 -14.60 16.96 15.73
C LYS A 247 -13.96 17.31 14.37
N GLY A 248 -14.25 16.54 13.33
CA GLY A 248 -13.55 16.62 12.06
C GLY A 248 -14.40 16.23 10.84
N PRO A 249 -13.78 16.15 9.64
CA PRO A 249 -14.43 15.64 8.44
C PRO A 249 -15.01 14.25 8.68
N LYS A 250 -16.05 13.89 7.92
CA LYS A 250 -16.77 12.64 8.13
C LYS A 250 -15.81 11.45 7.89
N ALA A 251 -15.71 10.57 8.88
CA ALA A 251 -14.92 9.36 8.75
C ALA A 251 -15.65 8.34 7.88
N ALA A 252 -14.93 7.59 7.05
CA ALA A 252 -15.46 6.38 6.45
C ALA A 252 -15.39 5.21 7.43
N VAL A 253 -14.41 5.20 8.34
CA VAL A 253 -14.22 4.13 9.33
C VAL A 253 -13.96 4.72 10.71
N CYS A 254 -14.66 4.21 11.71
CA CYS A 254 -14.35 4.45 13.11
C CYS A 254 -13.80 3.18 13.77
N GLN A 255 -12.70 3.32 14.51
CA GLN A 255 -12.19 2.31 15.44
C GLN A 255 -12.38 2.80 16.87
N SER A 256 -13.23 2.15 17.65
CA SER A 256 -13.49 2.45 19.07
C SER A 256 -13.68 3.96 19.33
N GLY A 257 -14.47 4.61 18.46
CA GLY A 257 -14.75 6.05 18.53
C GLY A 257 -13.69 6.96 17.91
N SER A 258 -12.56 6.44 17.42
CA SER A 258 -11.50 7.21 16.74
C SER A 258 -11.59 7.06 15.23
N ASN A 259 -11.22 8.12 14.48
CA ASN A 259 -11.22 8.07 13.01
C ASN A 259 -10.08 7.18 12.50
N ALA A 260 -10.43 6.12 11.76
CA ALA A 260 -9.51 5.13 11.19
C ALA A 260 -9.42 5.18 9.65
N GLY A 261 -9.97 6.23 9.04
CA GLY A 261 -9.97 6.46 7.60
C GLY A 261 -11.04 7.50 7.21
N GLN A 262 -10.67 8.49 6.41
CA GLN A 262 -11.56 9.57 5.99
C GLN A 262 -12.47 9.13 4.85
N LEU A 263 -13.67 9.71 4.79
CA LEU A 263 -14.55 9.59 3.62
C LEU A 263 -14.05 10.41 2.43
N GLN A 264 -13.22 11.43 2.68
CA GLN A 264 -12.73 12.31 1.64
C GLN A 264 -11.65 11.60 0.81
N ASP A 265 -11.79 11.68 -0.51
CA ASP A 265 -10.85 11.17 -1.51
C ASP A 265 -10.46 9.68 -1.35
N PRO A 266 -11.44 8.76 -1.24
CA PRO A 266 -11.15 7.33 -1.17
C PRO A 266 -10.54 6.84 -2.48
N VAL A 267 -9.61 5.90 -2.37
CA VAL A 267 -8.94 5.29 -3.53
C VAL A 267 -9.63 3.98 -3.85
N PHE A 268 -10.06 3.83 -5.10
CA PHE A 268 -10.70 2.62 -5.62
C PHE A 268 -9.77 1.94 -6.61
N ILE A 269 -9.62 0.63 -6.46
CA ILE A 269 -8.69 -0.17 -7.28
C ILE A 269 -9.42 -1.41 -7.74
N LEU A 270 -9.59 -1.59 -9.05
CA LEU A 270 -10.10 -2.83 -9.64
C LEU A 270 -8.93 -3.72 -10.03
N GLU A 271 -8.80 -4.87 -9.39
CA GLU A 271 -7.68 -5.80 -9.61
C GLU A 271 -8.00 -6.82 -10.73
N ARG A 272 -9.25 -7.31 -10.79
CA ARG A 272 -9.74 -8.19 -11.87
C ARG A 272 -11.27 -8.20 -11.93
N THR A 273 -11.84 -8.65 -13.05
CA THR A 273 -13.29 -8.69 -13.31
C THR A 273 -13.91 -10.09 -13.31
N ASP A 274 -13.12 -11.16 -13.36
CA ASP A 274 -13.63 -12.54 -13.37
C ASP A 274 -12.78 -13.48 -12.48
N PRO A 275 -13.25 -13.82 -11.27
CA PRO A 275 -14.31 -13.12 -10.55
C PRO A 275 -13.84 -11.72 -10.14
N TYR A 276 -14.78 -10.79 -9.98
CA TYR A 276 -14.47 -9.43 -9.54
C TYR A 276 -13.68 -9.41 -8.22
N LEU A 277 -12.59 -8.67 -8.23
CA LEU A 277 -11.74 -8.36 -7.08
C LEU A 277 -11.41 -6.87 -7.14
N PHE A 278 -11.79 -6.12 -6.12
CA PHE A 278 -11.50 -4.70 -6.04
C PHE A 278 -11.28 -4.27 -4.59
N THR A 279 -10.56 -3.17 -4.42
CA THR A 279 -10.16 -2.65 -3.12
C THR A 279 -10.60 -1.20 -2.97
N ILE A 280 -11.03 -0.82 -1.76
CA ILE A 280 -11.31 0.56 -1.37
C ILE A 280 -10.38 0.94 -0.20
N GLU A 281 -9.62 2.01 -0.38
CA GLU A 281 -8.73 2.54 0.65
C GLU A 281 -9.25 3.89 1.16
N TYR A 282 -9.38 3.98 2.48
CA TYR A 282 -9.71 5.20 3.20
C TYR A 282 -8.48 5.68 3.97
N THR A 283 -7.89 6.77 3.51
CA THR A 283 -6.64 7.32 4.07
C THR A 283 -6.91 8.44 5.08
N SER A 284 -5.85 9.02 5.65
CA SER A 284 -5.89 10.27 6.42
C SER A 284 -6.74 10.21 7.71
N GLY A 285 -6.88 9.02 8.31
CA GLY A 285 -7.46 8.86 9.63
C GLY A 285 -6.65 9.58 10.72
N LEU A 286 -7.19 9.63 11.95
CA LEU A 286 -6.46 10.22 13.07
C LEU A 286 -5.13 9.48 13.25
N SER A 287 -4.04 10.22 13.45
CA SER A 287 -2.69 9.64 13.49
C SER A 287 -2.31 8.85 12.24
N TYR A 288 -2.75 9.31 11.07
CA TYR A 288 -2.44 8.72 9.75
C TYR A 288 -2.94 7.29 9.57
N ARG A 289 -4.01 6.92 10.28
CA ARG A 289 -4.64 5.61 10.14
C ARG A 289 -5.25 5.41 8.75
N ILE A 290 -5.10 4.21 8.22
CA ILE A 290 -5.60 3.79 6.91
C ILE A 290 -6.47 2.55 7.11
N SER A 291 -7.61 2.50 6.43
CA SER A 291 -8.46 1.32 6.37
C SER A 291 -8.64 0.85 4.93
N ILE A 292 -8.36 -0.43 4.68
CA ILE A 292 -8.37 -1.05 3.36
C ILE A 292 -9.44 -2.16 3.34
N PHE A 293 -10.36 -2.11 2.39
CA PHE A 293 -11.43 -3.09 2.20
C PHE A 293 -11.24 -3.80 0.87
N THR A 294 -10.95 -5.10 0.91
CA THR A 294 -10.79 -5.94 -0.28
C THR A 294 -12.05 -6.75 -0.51
N PHE A 295 -12.71 -6.53 -1.64
CA PHE A 295 -13.96 -7.18 -2.04
C PHE A 295 -13.68 -8.34 -2.97
N ILE A 296 -14.08 -9.54 -2.56
CA ILE A 296 -13.86 -10.80 -3.28
C ILE A 296 -15.21 -11.38 -3.65
N VAL A 297 -15.57 -11.28 -4.93
CA VAL A 297 -16.80 -11.88 -5.42
C VAL A 297 -16.64 -13.39 -5.50
N SER A 298 -17.55 -14.13 -4.85
CA SER A 298 -17.54 -15.60 -4.87
C SER A 298 -18.97 -16.14 -4.73
N GLU A 299 -19.27 -17.18 -5.51
CA GLU A 299 -20.51 -17.94 -5.46
C GLU A 299 -20.67 -18.74 -4.16
N ASP A 300 -19.56 -19.06 -3.48
CA ASP A 300 -19.56 -19.81 -2.22
C ASP A 300 -20.16 -19.00 -1.06
N TYR A 301 -20.21 -17.67 -1.21
CA TYR A 301 -20.73 -16.73 -0.22
C TYR A 301 -21.99 -16.05 -0.77
N PRO A 302 -23.19 -16.65 -0.64
CA PRO A 302 -24.41 -16.11 -1.24
C PRO A 302 -24.83 -14.74 -0.67
N LYS A 303 -24.28 -14.36 0.49
CA LYS A 303 -24.56 -13.11 1.18
C LYS A 303 -23.25 -12.36 1.45
N PRO A 304 -23.26 -11.02 1.37
CA PRO A 304 -22.12 -10.20 1.78
C PRO A 304 -21.74 -10.48 3.23
N ASN A 305 -20.46 -10.67 3.46
CA ASN A 305 -19.85 -10.81 4.77
C ASN A 305 -18.58 -9.97 4.80
N ILE A 306 -18.27 -9.40 5.95
CA ILE A 306 -17.05 -8.65 6.16
C ILE A 306 -16.34 -9.16 7.40
N VAL A 307 -15.04 -9.33 7.29
CA VAL A 307 -14.18 -9.76 8.40
C VAL A 307 -12.97 -8.84 8.50
N PHE A 308 -12.53 -8.57 9.72
CA PHE A 308 -11.26 -7.93 9.96
C PHE A 308 -10.14 -8.94 9.70
N ALA A 309 -9.25 -8.62 8.77
CA ALA A 309 -8.15 -9.47 8.32
C ALA A 309 -6.80 -9.13 8.98
N GLY A 310 -6.77 -8.19 9.93
CA GLY A 310 -5.55 -7.71 10.59
C GLY A 310 -4.93 -6.50 9.90
N GLY A 311 -3.65 -6.26 10.15
CA GLY A 311 -2.91 -5.11 9.62
C GLY A 311 -1.41 -5.40 9.57
N SER A 312 -0.70 -4.84 8.58
CA SER A 312 0.77 -4.93 8.54
C SER A 312 1.41 -4.17 9.71
N ASN A 313 0.75 -3.09 10.15
CA ASN A 313 0.94 -2.42 11.42
C ASN A 313 -0.45 -2.25 12.06
N PRO A 314 -0.78 -2.97 13.15
CA PRO A 314 -2.14 -2.99 13.73
C PRO A 314 -2.56 -1.66 14.39
N ILE A 315 -1.67 -0.67 14.43
CA ILE A 315 -1.94 0.67 14.99
C ILE A 315 -2.30 1.65 13.86
N LEU A 316 -1.71 1.48 12.68
CA LEU A 316 -1.81 2.43 11.56
C LEU A 316 -2.58 1.90 10.35
N GLN A 317 -2.68 0.59 10.14
CA GLN A 317 -3.34 0.00 8.98
C GLN A 317 -4.32 -1.09 9.41
N TYR A 318 -5.55 -0.99 8.93
CA TYR A 318 -6.62 -1.95 9.18
C TYR A 318 -7.10 -2.54 7.86
N ASN A 319 -6.92 -3.86 7.69
CA ASN A 319 -7.36 -4.58 6.50
C ASN A 319 -8.65 -5.33 6.79
N PHE A 320 -9.60 -5.22 5.88
CA PHE A 320 -10.89 -5.89 5.92
C PHE A 320 -11.09 -6.68 4.63
N GLN A 321 -11.65 -7.87 4.76
CA GLN A 321 -12.02 -8.69 3.63
C GLN A 321 -13.55 -8.75 3.55
N VAL A 322 -14.09 -8.37 2.40
CA VAL A 322 -15.52 -8.43 2.08
C VAL A 322 -15.74 -9.55 1.09
N THR A 323 -16.47 -10.59 1.45
CA THR A 323 -16.82 -11.70 0.55
C THR A 323 -18.31 -11.72 0.27
N GLY A 324 -18.70 -12.13 -0.93
CA GLY A 324 -20.11 -12.25 -1.28
C GLY A 324 -20.35 -12.42 -2.77
N LYS A 325 -21.52 -12.92 -3.13
CA LYS A 325 -21.93 -13.07 -4.53
C LYS A 325 -22.22 -11.74 -5.20
N CYS A 326 -22.87 -10.80 -4.50
CA CYS A 326 -23.15 -9.46 -5.00
C CYS A 326 -22.56 -8.41 -4.05
N LEU A 327 -21.47 -7.79 -4.47
CA LEU A 327 -20.69 -6.81 -3.72
C LEU A 327 -20.68 -5.44 -4.41
N GLY A 328 -21.64 -5.16 -5.27
CA GLY A 328 -21.77 -3.86 -5.96
C GLY A 328 -21.18 -3.83 -7.37
N GLN A 329 -20.72 -4.97 -7.90
CA GLN A 329 -20.36 -5.10 -9.31
C GLN A 329 -21.59 -4.95 -10.23
N PRO A 330 -21.40 -4.61 -11.53
CA PRO A 330 -22.48 -4.57 -12.50
C PRO A 330 -23.28 -5.87 -12.54
N ASP A 331 -24.57 -5.76 -12.86
CA ASP A 331 -25.49 -6.89 -13.04
C ASP A 331 -25.82 -7.71 -11.77
N CYS A 332 -25.29 -7.32 -10.60
CA CYS A 332 -25.57 -7.99 -9.32
C CYS A 332 -26.47 -7.11 -8.43
N LYS A 333 -27.79 -7.31 -8.49
CA LYS A 333 -28.79 -6.51 -7.77
C LYS A 333 -29.45 -7.22 -6.57
N THR A 334 -28.78 -8.14 -5.88
CA THR A 334 -29.33 -8.69 -4.63
C THR A 334 -28.85 -7.89 -3.42
N LYS A 335 -29.79 -7.28 -2.69
CA LYS A 335 -29.54 -6.73 -1.35
C LYS A 335 -29.14 -7.87 -0.40
N GLY A 336 -28.07 -7.70 0.37
CA GLY A 336 -27.76 -8.57 1.51
C GLY A 336 -28.87 -8.50 2.59
N PRO A 337 -29.00 -9.50 3.47
CA PRO A 337 -29.96 -9.43 4.56
C PRO A 337 -29.55 -8.36 5.58
N ASN A 338 -30.54 -7.63 6.07
CA ASN A 338 -30.42 -6.75 7.22
C ASN A 338 -30.20 -7.61 8.48
N PRO A 339 -29.09 -7.45 9.24
CA PRO A 339 -28.86 -8.23 10.45
C PRO A 339 -29.78 -7.84 11.63
N PHE A 340 -30.63 -6.82 11.47
CA PHE A 340 -31.57 -6.33 12.48
C PHE A 340 -33.06 -6.61 12.16
N HIS A 341 -33.35 -7.51 11.19
CA HIS A 341 -34.71 -8.01 10.93
C HIS A 341 -34.80 -9.53 10.85
#